data_AF-A0AA43ISX1-F1
#
_entry.id   AF-A0AA43ISX1-F1
#
_cell.length_a   1.000
_cell.length_b   1.000
_cell.length_c   1.000
_cell.angle_alpha   90.00
_cell.angle_beta   90.00
_cell.angle_gamma   90.00
#
_symmetry.space_group_name_H-M   'P 1'
#
loop_
_entity.id
_entity.type
_entity.pdbx_description
1 polymer ?
#
loop_
_entity_poly.entity_id
_entity_poly.type
_entity_poly.pdbx_seq_one_letter_code
_entity_poly.pdbx_strand_id
1 'polypeptide(L)'
;MVEDVELNRLYWHSRRGMLELDVLLVPFVREVYPHLNDVDRDLYRRLLTCEDQDMFGWFMQRAESEDAELQRMVRMILDRVQPQ
;
A
#
# COMPACT_ATOMS: atom_id res chain seq x y z
N MET A 1 -4.84 19.38 2.34
CA MET A 1 -4.16 19.06 1.06
C MET A 1 -3.03 18.13 1.42
N VAL A 2 -2.92 16.94 0.81
CA VAL A 2 -1.70 16.13 0.99
C VAL A 2 -0.58 16.92 0.34
N GLU A 3 0.47 17.20 1.08
CA GLU A 3 1.60 17.96 0.56
C GLU A 3 2.30 17.13 -0.52
N ASP A 4 2.56 17.71 -1.69
CA ASP A 4 3.24 17.03 -2.81
C ASP A 4 4.58 16.40 -2.39
N VAL A 5 5.20 16.95 -1.33
CA VAL A 5 6.42 16.43 -0.72
C VAL A 5 6.18 15.07 -0.03
N GLU A 6 5.07 14.93 0.69
CA GLU A 6 4.70 13.67 1.34
C GLU A 6 4.35 12.61 0.30
N LEU A 7 3.57 12.98 -0.71
CA LEU A 7 3.19 12.06 -1.78
C LEU A 7 4.42 11.53 -2.53
N ASN A 8 5.38 12.41 -2.84
CA ASN A 8 6.65 12.01 -3.45
C ASN A 8 7.45 11.07 -2.53
N ARG A 9 7.53 11.37 -1.23
CA ARG A 9 8.19 10.50 -0.26
C ARG A 9 7.57 9.11 -0.26
N LEU A 10 6.25 9.02 -0.16
CA LEU A 10 5.52 7.74 -0.16
C LEU A 10 5.66 7.00 -1.48
N TYR A 11 5.64 7.71 -2.61
CA TYR A 11 5.92 7.15 -3.92
C TYR A 11 7.30 6.47 -3.97
N TRP A 12 8.35 7.12 -3.45
CA TRP A 12 9.67 6.51 -3.38
C TRP A 12 9.74 5.32 -2.42
N HIS A 13 9.06 5.38 -1.27
CA HIS A 13 8.96 4.22 -0.35
C HIS A 13 8.09 3.08 -0.90
N SER A 14 7.23 3.36 -1.87
CA SER A 14 6.40 2.36 -2.55
C SER A 14 7.18 1.59 -3.61
N ARG A 15 8.32 2.12 -4.07
CA ARG A 15 9.23 1.44 -4.98
C ARG A 15 10.13 0.48 -4.21
N ARG A 16 9.88 -0.81 -4.37
CA ARG A 16 10.54 -1.93 -3.73
C ARG A 16 11.43 -2.69 -4.71
N GLY A 17 12.17 -3.66 -4.19
CA GLY A 17 13.01 -4.55 -5.01
C GLY A 17 12.21 -5.55 -5.86
N MET A 18 10.90 -5.65 -5.64
CA MET A 18 10.00 -6.61 -6.29
C MET A 18 9.00 -5.89 -7.20
N LEU A 19 8.96 -6.29 -8.47
CA LEU A 19 8.11 -5.65 -9.49
C LEU A 19 6.62 -5.76 -9.15
N GLU A 20 6.19 -6.88 -8.55
CA GLU A 20 4.80 -7.11 -8.17
C GLU A 20 4.34 -6.09 -7.12
N LEU A 21 5.20 -5.75 -6.15
CA LEU A 21 4.90 -4.74 -5.15
C LEU A 21 4.82 -3.35 -5.79
N ASP A 22 5.74 -3.04 -6.70
CA ASP A 22 5.73 -1.77 -7.43
C ASP A 22 4.44 -1.59 -8.24
N VAL A 23 4.01 -2.64 -8.95
CA VAL A 23 2.79 -2.63 -9.75
C VAL A 23 1.54 -2.39 -8.90
N LEU A 24 1.53 -2.82 -7.64
CA LEU A 24 0.41 -2.62 -6.71
C LEU A 24 0.48 -1.25 -6.01
N LEU A 25 1.63 -0.92 -5.40
CA LEU A 25 1.78 0.22 -4.50
C LEU A 25 1.90 1.55 -5.25
N VAL A 26 2.60 1.59 -6.39
CA VAL A 26 2.84 2.82 -7.16
C VAL A 26 1.56 3.46 -7.71
N PRO A 27 0.65 2.75 -8.41
CA PRO A 27 -0.61 3.36 -8.84
C PRO A 27 -1.49 3.71 -7.64
N PHE A 28 -1.49 2.88 -6.59
CA PHE A 28 -2.28 3.14 -5.39
C PHE A 28 -1.89 4.45 -4.70
N VAL A 29 -0.60 4.70 -4.47
CA VAL A 29 -0.15 5.93 -3.82
C VAL A 29 -0.43 7.17 -4.68
N ARG A 30 -0.41 7.05 -6.02
CA ARG A 30 -0.65 8.20 -6.90
C ARG A 30 -2.13 8.53 -7.07
N GLU A 31 -2.98 7.52 -7.15
CA GLU A 31 -4.39 7.68 -7.51
C GLU A 31 -5.33 7.61 -6.29
N VAL A 32 -5.02 6.77 -5.30
CA VAL A 32 -5.91 6.48 -4.16
C VAL A 32 -5.49 7.24 -2.91
N TYR A 33 -4.21 7.24 -2.56
CA TYR A 33 -3.72 7.87 -1.32
C TYR A 33 -4.16 9.32 -1.11
N PRO A 34 -4.19 10.20 -2.14
CA PRO A 34 -4.70 11.57 -1.98
C PRO A 34 -6.16 11.64 -1.53
N HIS A 35 -6.95 10.62 -1.88
CA HIS A 35 -8.39 10.52 -1.58
C HIS A 35 -8.68 9.72 -0.30
N LEU A 36 -7.68 9.08 0.31
CA LEU A 36 -7.84 8.36 1.58
C LEU A 36 -8.11 9.33 2.74
N ASN A 37 -8.83 8.83 3.75
CA ASN A 37 -8.98 9.52 5.03
C ASN A 37 -7.68 9.39 5.85
N ASP A 38 -7.57 10.15 6.94
CA ASP A 38 -6.33 10.20 7.73
C ASP A 38 -5.99 8.87 8.41
N VAL A 39 -7.00 8.04 8.73
CA VAL A 39 -6.80 6.70 9.32
C VAL A 39 -6.17 5.75 8.28
N ASP A 40 -6.75 5.68 7.09
CA ASP A 40 -6.27 4.85 5.99
C ASP A 40 -4.89 5.33 5.52
N ARG A 41 -4.61 6.64 5.54
CA ARG A 41 -3.26 7.16 5.28
C ARG A 41 -2.25 6.68 6.30
N ASP A 42 -2.61 6.65 7.58
CA ASP A 42 -1.73 6.15 8.63
C ASP A 42 -1.47 4.64 8.49
N LEU A 43 -2.52 3.87 8.19
CA LEU A 43 -2.41 2.44 7.89
C LEU A 43 -1.49 2.17 6.69
N TYR A 44 -1.58 2.99 5.64
CA TYR A 44 -0.66 2.87 4.50
C TYR A 44 0.79 3.19 4.88
N ARG A 45 1.02 4.22 5.70
CA ARG A 45 2.37 4.51 6.22
C ARG A 45 2.90 3.35 7.06
N ARG A 46 2.08 2.76 7.93
CA ARG A 46 2.41 1.56 8.72
C ARG A 46 2.72 0.37 7.82
N LEU A 47 1.93 0.14 6.78
CA LEU A 47 2.18 -0.92 5.80
C LEU A 47 3.56 -0.78 5.15
N LEU A 48 3.96 0.45 4.78
CA LEU A 48 5.29 0.70 4.20
C LEU A 48 6.45 0.48 5.19
N THR A 49 6.20 0.35 6.50
CA THR A 49 7.23 -0.02 7.48
C THR A 49 7.44 -1.54 7.58
N CYS A 50 6.54 -2.34 7.01
CA CYS A 50 6.67 -3.79 6.98
C CYS A 50 7.74 -4.26 5.96
N GLU A 51 8.19 -5.50 6.14
CA GLU A 51 9.16 -6.11 5.22
C GLU A 51 8.51 -6.49 3.89
N ASP A 52 9.29 -6.43 2.81
CA ASP A 52 8.83 -6.73 1.46
C ASP A 52 8.29 -8.18 1.34
N GLN A 53 8.87 -9.12 2.08
CA GLN A 53 8.42 -10.52 2.10
C GLN A 53 7.01 -10.68 2.69
N ASP A 54 6.74 -10.00 3.80
CA ASP A 54 5.44 -10.03 4.46
C ASP A 54 4.37 -9.39 3.58
N MET A 55 4.66 -8.17 3.08
CA MET A 55 3.76 -7.47 2.16
C MET A 55 3.45 -8.33 0.94
N PHE A 56 4.47 -8.95 0.34
CA PHE A 56 4.28 -9.84 -0.81
C PHE A 56 3.42 -11.05 -0.46
N GLY A 57 3.63 -11.67 0.70
CA GLY A 57 2.80 -12.76 1.20
C GLY A 57 1.33 -12.37 1.34
N TRP A 58 1.06 -11.18 1.88
CA TRP A 58 -0.29 -10.64 2.03
C TRP A 58 -0.95 -10.32 0.68
N PHE A 59 -0.22 -9.66 -0.24
CA PHE A 59 -0.73 -9.34 -1.57
C PHE A 59 -0.99 -10.58 -2.42
N MET A 60 -0.20 -11.64 -2.26
CA MET A 60 -0.41 -12.92 -2.93
C MET A 60 -1.51 -13.77 -2.29
N GLN A 61 -2.19 -13.26 -1.25
CA GLN A 61 -3.22 -13.97 -0.48
C GLN A 61 -2.72 -15.31 0.07
N ARG A 62 -1.41 -15.43 0.32
CA ARG A 62 -0.75 -16.62 0.89
C ARG A 62 -0.62 -16.52 2.41
N ALA A 63 -0.63 -15.30 2.93
CA ALA A 63 -0.61 -14.98 4.34
C ALA A 63 -1.60 -13.83 4.61
N GLU A 64 -1.91 -13.62 5.89
CA GLU A 64 -2.70 -12.48 6.34
C GLU A 64 -1.92 -11.73 7.41
N SER A 65 -2.12 -10.42 7.51
CA SER A 65 -1.56 -9.63 8.59
C SER A 65 -2.27 -9.97 9.90
N GLU A 66 -1.52 -10.06 11.00
CA GLU A 66 -2.09 -10.23 12.35
C GLU A 66 -2.92 -9.01 12.77
N ASP A 67 -2.64 -7.85 12.18
CA ASP A 67 -3.39 -6.62 12.37
C ASP A 67 -4.53 -6.54 11.33
N ALA A 68 -5.76 -6.61 11.82
CA ALA A 68 -6.96 -6.55 10.99
C ALA A 68 -7.07 -5.23 10.20
N GLU A 69 -6.52 -4.12 10.70
CA GLU A 69 -6.55 -2.85 10.00
C GLU A 69 -5.55 -2.84 8.84
N LEU A 70 -4.35 -3.41 9.03
CA LEU A 70 -3.37 -3.59 7.95
C LEU A 70 -3.90 -4.58 6.89
N GLN A 71 -4.52 -5.67 7.32
CA GLN A 71 -5.13 -6.64 6.39
C GLN A 71 -6.23 -5.99 5.55
N ARG A 72 -7.05 -5.10 6.15
CA ARG A 72 -8.04 -4.31 5.43
C ARG A 72 -7.40 -3.38 4.40
N MET A 73 -6.28 -2.73 4.73
CA MET A 73 -5.53 -1.89 3.79
C MET A 73 -4.99 -2.70 2.60
N VAL A 74 -4.37 -3.85 2.87
CA VAL A 74 -3.89 -4.76 1.81
C VAL A 74 -5.03 -5.14 0.86
N ARG A 75 -6.19 -5.50 1.42
CA ARG A 75 -7.37 -5.86 0.61
C ARG A 75 -7.85 -4.70 -0.26
N MET A 76 -7.88 -3.49 0.29
CA MET A 76 -8.25 -2.29 -0.46
C MET A 76 -7.32 -2.02 -1.65
N ILE A 77 -6.01 -2.23 -1.48
CA ILE A 77 -5.03 -2.09 -2.55
C ILE A 77 -5.26 -3.17 -3.63
N LEU A 78 -5.48 -4.43 -3.23
CA LEU A 78 -5.75 -5.52 -4.16
C LEU A 78 -7.02 -5.29 -4.98
N ASP A 79 -8.12 -4.93 -4.33
CA ASP A 79 -9.42 -4.68 -4.98
C ASP A 79 -9.33 -3.53 -5.99
N ARG A 80 -8.42 -2.57 -5.78
CA ARG A 80 -8.24 -1.44 -6.68
C ARG A 80 -7.37 -1.76 -7.90
N VAL A 81 -6.38 -2.64 -7.75
CA VAL A 81 -5.39 -2.93 -8.79
C VAL A 81 -5.76 -4.15 -9.63
N GLN A 82 -6.61 -5.05 -9.12
CA GLN A 82 -7.17 -6.12 -9.95
C GLN A 82 -8.08 -5.50 -11.02
N PRO A 83 -7.71 -5.57 -12.32
CA PRO A 83 -8.66 -5.29 -13.37
C PRO A 83 -9.71 -6.41 -13.36
N GLN A 84 -10.99 -6.07 -13.48
CA GLN A 84 -12.04 -7.05 -13.78
C GLN A 84 -11.73 -7.79 -15.09
#